data_AF-A0A8T4GV60-F1
#
_entry.id   AF-A0A8T4GV60-F1
#
_cell.length_a   1.000
_cell.length_b   1.000
_cell.length_c   1.000
_cell.angle_alpha   90.00
_cell.angle_beta   90.00
_cell.angle_gamma   90.00
#
_symmetry.space_group_name_H-M   'P 1'
#
loop_
_entity.id
_entity.type
_entity.pdbx_description
1 polymer ?
#
loop_
_entity_poly.entity_id
_entity_poly.type
_entity_poly.pdbx_seq_one_letter_code
_entity_poly.pdbx_strand_id
1 'polypeptide(L)' 'MSDRTDRLLALHVILMALLVVSQTTVVPRNQLLGTIGLLFGAIAIILALVELKNAF' A
#
# COMPACT_ATOMS: atom_id res chain seq x y z
N MET A 1 2.26 8.73 20.29
CA MET A 1 2.69 7.37 19.93
C MET A 1 4.21 7.32 19.95
N SER A 2 4.83 6.14 20.12
CA SER A 2 6.29 6.00 20.05
C SER A 2 6.73 5.89 18.59
N ASP A 3 7.85 6.53 18.22
CA ASP A 3 8.42 6.55 16.86
C ASP A 3 8.59 5.15 16.23
N ARG A 4 8.89 4.13 17.06
CA ARG A 4 8.92 2.73 16.61
C ARG A 4 7.55 2.20 16.17
N THR A 5 6.49 2.59 16.87
CA THR A 5 5.13 2.13 16.59
C THR A 5 4.64 2.70 15.27
N ASP A 6 4.95 3.96 14.98
CA ASP A 6 4.57 4.61 13.71
C ASP A 6 5.32 3.99 12.53
N ARG A 7 6.61 3.66 12.69
CA ARG A 7 7.39 2.94 11.67
C ARG A 7 6.85 1.53 11.38
N LEU A 8 6.42 0.80 12.42
CA LEU A 8 5.82 -0.52 12.25
C LEU A 8 4.44 -0.46 11.56
N LEU A 9 3.65 0.56 11.89
CA LEU A 9 2.38 0.83 11.21
C LEU A 9 2.59 1.16 9.74
N ALA A 10 3.54 2.05 9.42
CA ALA A 10 3.88 2.39 8.04
C ALA A 10 4.31 1.15 7.23
N LEU A 11 5.15 0.30 7.80
CA LEU A 11 5.54 -0.97 7.17
C LEU A 11 4.34 -1.90 6.93
N HIS A 12 3.42 -1.99 7.90
CA HIS A 12 2.23 -2.82 7.79
C HIS A 12 1.29 -2.34 6.67
N VAL A 13 1.13 -1.01 6.54
CA VAL A 13 0.36 -0.39 5.44
C VAL A 13 0.96 -0.72 4.08
N ILE A 14 2.29 -0.67 3.94
CA ILE A 14 2.99 -1.03 2.70
C ILE A 14 2.73 -2.50 2.33
N LEU A 15 2.85 -3.41 3.30
CA LEU A 15 2.61 -4.85 3.08
C LEU A 15 1.17 -5.15 2.69
N MET A 16 0.19 -4.49 3.32
CA MET A 16 -1.23 -4.61 2.93
C MET A 16 -1.49 -4.07 1.53
N ALA A 17 -0.90 -2.93 1.16
CA ALA A 17 -1.04 -2.37 -0.19
C ALA A 17 -0.50 -3.33 -1.26
N LEU A 18 0.69 -3.92 -1.03
CA LEU A 18 1.27 -4.93 -1.91
C LEU A 18 0.40 -6.18 -2.05
N LEU A 19 -0.20 -6.64 -0.95
CA LEU A 19 -1.10 -7.78 -0.95
C LEU A 19 -2.36 -7.51 -1.80
N VAL A 20 -2.99 -6.34 -1.65
CA VAL A 20 -4.17 -5.95 -2.43
C VAL A 20 -3.82 -5.88 -3.92
N VAL A 21 -2.69 -5.26 -4.27
CA VAL A 21 -2.21 -5.21 -5.66
C VAL A 21 -2.00 -6.61 -6.23
N SER A 22 -1.33 -7.49 -5.49
CA SER A 22 -1.08 -8.88 -5.89
C SER A 22 -2.37 -9.68 -6.10
N GLN A 23 -3.38 -9.49 -5.24
CA GLN A 23 -4.67 -10.17 -5.41
C GLN A 23 -5.43 -9.70 -6.65
N THR A 24 -5.29 -8.43 -7.02
CA THR A 24 -5.95 -7.87 -8.20
C THR A 24 -5.31 -8.30 -9.53
N THR A 25 -4.04 -8.70 -9.54
CA THR A 25 -3.31 -9.14 -10.74
C THR A 25 -3.43 -10.63 -11.03
N VAL A 26 -3.67 -11.47 -10.01
CA VAL A 26 -3.72 -12.95 -10.17
C VAL A 26 -5.08 -13.45 -10.70
N VAL A 27 -6.18 -12.71 -10.51
CA VAL A 27 -7.52 -13.13 -11.00
C VAL A 27 -8.34 -11.94 -11.54
N PRO A 28 -7.99 -11.33 -12.69
CA PRO A 28 -8.82 -10.28 -13.26
C PRO A 28 -9.93 -10.93 -14.10
N ARG A 29 -10.96 -11.47 -13.45
CA ARG A 29 -12.24 -11.72 -14.17
C ARG A 29 -12.96 -10.40 -14.49
N ASN A 30 -12.60 -9.32 -13.78
CA ASN A 30 -13.07 -7.96 -13.99
C ASN A 30 -11.88 -7.00 -14.07
N GLN A 31 -11.49 -6.62 -15.29
CA GLN A 31 -10.35 -5.74 -15.55
C GLN A 31 -10.47 -4.38 -14.85
N LEU A 32 -11.69 -3.88 -14.68
CA LEU A 32 -11.98 -2.57 -14.07
C LEU A 32 -11.59 -2.56 -12.58
N LEU A 33 -11.92 -3.63 -11.84
CA LEU A 33 -11.49 -3.80 -10.46
C LEU A 33 -9.97 -3.98 -10.34
N GLY A 34 -9.34 -4.63 -11.33
CA GLY A 34 -7.89 -4.76 -11.41
C GLY A 34 -7.18 -3.41 -11.52
N THR A 35 -7.66 -2.55 -12.43
CA THR A 35 -7.07 -1.22 -12.63
C THR A 35 -7.29 -0.31 -11.41
N ILE A 36 -8.47 -0.36 -10.80
CA ILE A 36 -8.78 0.39 -9.58
C ILE A 36 -7.85 -0.05 -8.44
N GLY A 37 -7.67 -1.36 -8.24
CA GLY A 37 -6.79 -1.91 -7.21
C GLY A 37 -5.33 -1.49 -7.39
N LEU A 38 -4.83 -1.51 -8.63
CA LEU A 38 -3.49 -1.01 -8.96
C LEU A 38 -3.33 0.48 -8.67
N LEU A 39 -4.32 1.30 -9.02
CA LEU A 39 -4.30 2.75 -8.78
C LEU A 39 -4.24 3.06 -7.28
N PHE A 40 -5.14 2.46 -6.49
CA PHE A 40 -5.18 2.67 -5.05
C PHE A 40 -3.94 2.12 -4.35
N GLY A 41 -3.44 0.96 -4.76
CA GLY A 41 -2.20 0.38 -4.25
C GLY A 41 -0.99 1.27 -4.51
N ALA A 42 -0.86 1.84 -5.72
CA ALA A 42 0.21 2.77 -6.05
C ALA A 42 0.15 4.05 -5.19
N ILE A 43 -1.04 4.63 -4.99
CA ILE A 43 -1.23 5.81 -4.13
C ILE A 43 -0.84 5.50 -2.68
N ALA A 44 -1.25 4.33 -2.16
CA ALA A 44 -0.91 3.92 -0.80
C ALA A 44 0.61 3.78 -0.60
N ILE A 45 1.33 3.22 -1.57
CA ILE A 45 2.79 3.11 -1.55
C ILE A 45 3.44 4.50 -1.52
N ILE A 46 2.98 5.43 -2.36
CA ILE A 46 3.52 6.80 -2.40
C ILE A 46 3.31 7.51 -1.06
N LEU A 47 2.10 7.43 -0.49
CA LEU A 47 1.80 8.04 0.81
C LEU A 47 2.67 7.45 1.93
N ALA A 48 2.84 6.13 1.95
CA ALA A 48 3.68 5.47 2.94
C ALA A 48 5.17 5.87 2.81
N LEU A 49 5.67 6.08 1.59
CA LEU A 49 7.03 6.60 1.38
C LEU A 49 7.19 8.05 1.86
N VAL A 50 6.17 8.89 1.69
CA VAL A 50 6.15 10.26 2.22
C VAL A 50 6.14 10.25 3.74
N GLU A 51 5.31 9.42 4.35
CA GLU A 51 5.25 9.23 5.81
C GLU A 51 6.62 8.79 6.35
N LEU A 52 7.24 7.80 5.69
CA LEU A 52 8.56 7.31 6.06
C LEU A 52 9.62 8.41 5.96
N LYS A 53 9.61 9.21 4.90
CA LYS A 53 10.51 10.35 4.75
C LYS A 53 10.31 11.38 5.88
N ASN A 54 9.08 11.65 6.27
CA ASN A 54 8.78 12.62 7.34
C ASN A 54 9.14 12.08 8.74
N ALA A 55 9.22 10.76 8.90
CA ALA A 55 9.62 10.09 10.14
C ALA A 55 11.15 9.92 10.30
N PHE A 56 11.96 10.41 9.36
CA PHE A 56 13.41 10.39 9.36
C PHE A 56 13.97 11.82 9.20
#